data_AF-A0A0Q3I7X5-F1
#
_entry.id   AF-A0A0Q3I7X5-F1
#
_cell.length_a   1.000
_cell.length_b   1.000
_cell.length_c   1.000
_cell.angle_alpha   90.00
_cell.angle_beta   90.00
_cell.angle_gamma   90.00
#
_symmetry.space_group_name_H-M   'P 1'
#
loop_
_entity.id
_entity.type
_entity.pdbx_description
1 polymer ?
#
loop_
_entity_poly.entity_id
_entity_poly.type
_entity_poly.pdbx_seq_one_letter_code
_entity_poly.pdbx_strand_id
1 'polypeptide(L)'
;MAMRRWALAGICVAAFASGAIGAAPQKGEFLQDYITCDLWMKRQATDREMHATIGRWMVDALRHHSPSGLSRYTDDEILDAVARHCQVQPTHALTVAAFLAALRLPE
;
A
#
# COMPACT_ATOMS: atom_id res chain seq x y z
N MET A 1 5.98 70.74 0.56
CA MET A 1 6.77 69.54 0.20
C MET A 1 5.82 68.52 -0.39
N ALA A 2 5.72 68.43 -1.71
CA ALA A 2 4.76 67.56 -2.39
C ALA A 2 5.46 66.69 -3.44
N MET A 3 5.09 65.40 -3.39
CA MET A 3 5.07 64.41 -4.46
C MET A 3 6.34 64.17 -5.27
N ARG A 4 6.96 63.02 -5.01
CA ARG A 4 7.76 62.32 -6.02
C ARG A 4 7.60 60.82 -5.85
N ARG A 5 6.57 60.26 -6.50
CA ARG A 5 6.38 58.81 -6.66
C ARG A 5 5.82 58.54 -8.07
N TRP A 6 6.76 58.40 -8.99
CA TRP A 6 6.68 57.73 -10.28
C TRP A 6 7.96 56.86 -10.29
N ALA A 7 8.00 55.61 -10.72
CA ALA A 7 7.09 54.77 -11.45
C ALA A 7 7.62 53.33 -11.40
N LEU A 8 6.87 52.44 -12.06
CA LEU A 8 7.25 51.12 -12.60
C LEU A 8 6.99 49.96 -11.62
N ALA A 9 5.88 49.24 -11.76
CA ALA A 9 5.54 48.28 -12.83
C ALA A 9 6.16 46.91 -12.60
N GLY A 10 5.36 45.87 -12.82
CA GLY A 10 5.86 44.51 -13.03
C GLY A 10 5.39 43.52 -11.98
N ILE A 11 4.16 43.04 -12.17
CA ILE A 11 3.64 41.81 -11.56
C ILE A 11 4.51 40.63 -11.99
N CYS A 12 5.01 39.84 -11.05
CA CYS A 12 5.30 38.42 -11.25
C CYS A 12 4.91 37.66 -9.97
N VAL A 13 3.67 37.21 -9.97
CA VAL A 13 3.12 36.18 -9.08
C VAL A 13 3.80 34.85 -9.41
N ALA A 14 4.54 34.27 -8.46
CA ALA A 14 4.73 32.83 -8.28
C ALA A 14 5.71 32.56 -7.11
N ALA A 15 5.22 32.71 -5.89
CA ALA A 15 5.93 32.23 -4.70
C ALA A 15 5.05 31.25 -3.92
N PHE A 16 4.54 30.23 -4.61
CA PHE A 16 3.99 29.03 -3.97
C PHE A 16 4.19 27.84 -4.89
N ALA A 17 5.28 27.13 -4.66
CA ALA A 17 5.31 25.67 -4.67
C ALA A 17 6.72 25.27 -4.27
N SER A 18 6.96 25.21 -2.95
CA SER A 18 7.84 24.17 -2.44
C SER A 18 7.26 22.87 -2.96
N GLY A 19 7.77 22.41 -4.10
CA GLY A 19 7.40 21.14 -4.69
C GLY A 19 7.69 20.08 -3.64
N ALA A 20 6.65 19.68 -2.92
CA ALA A 20 6.60 18.38 -2.30
C ALA A 20 7.03 17.42 -3.40
N ILE A 21 8.18 16.79 -3.22
CA ILE A 21 8.63 15.67 -4.02
C ILE A 21 7.66 14.55 -3.65
N GLY A 22 6.44 14.64 -4.18
CA GLY A 22 5.50 13.55 -4.17
C GLY A 22 6.15 12.48 -5.02
N ALA A 23 6.71 11.48 -4.36
CA ALA A 23 7.14 10.26 -5.01
C ALA A 23 6.01 9.84 -5.95
N ALA A 24 6.30 9.79 -7.25
CA ALA A 24 5.33 9.32 -8.21
C ALA A 24 4.86 7.93 -7.75
N PRO A 25 3.56 7.68 -7.57
CA PRO A 25 3.07 6.39 -7.13
C PRO A 25 3.57 5.36 -8.15
N GLN A 26 4.33 4.38 -7.68
CA GLN A 26 4.84 3.33 -8.55
C GLN A 26 3.60 2.61 -9.09
N LYS A 27 3.52 2.43 -10.41
CA LYS A 27 2.38 1.84 -11.14
C LYS A 27 1.88 0.47 -10.61
N GLY A 28 2.58 -0.14 -9.64
CA GLY A 28 2.19 -1.35 -8.93
C GLY A 28 1.46 -1.15 -7.58
N GLU A 29 1.36 0.06 -7.03
CA GLU A 29 0.59 0.33 -5.79
C GLU A 29 -0.92 0.41 -6.05
N PHE A 30 -1.34 0.92 -7.22
CA PHE A 30 -2.74 1.24 -7.48
C PHE A 30 -3.65 0.02 -7.66
N LEU A 31 -3.12 -1.16 -8.01
CA LEU A 31 -3.92 -2.39 -8.13
C LEU A 31 -4.07 -3.16 -6.82
N GLN A 32 -3.26 -2.83 -5.81
CA GLN A 32 -3.24 -3.56 -4.54
C GLN A 32 -4.52 -3.34 -3.73
N ASP A 33 -5.08 -2.12 -3.80
CA ASP A 33 -6.27 -1.74 -3.05
C ASP A 33 -7.57 -2.33 -3.62
N TYR A 34 -7.56 -2.82 -4.86
CA TYR A 34 -8.74 -3.44 -5.49
C TYR A 34 -8.90 -4.92 -5.14
N ILE A 35 -7.85 -5.57 -4.63
CA ILE A 35 -7.95 -6.96 -4.19
C ILE A 35 -8.45 -6.96 -2.75
N THR A 36 -9.71 -7.35 -2.54
CA THR A 36 -10.27 -7.53 -1.20
C THR A 36 -10.00 -8.93 -0.67
N CYS A 37 -10.09 -9.08 0.65
CA CYS A 37 -10.08 -10.37 1.33
C CYS A 37 -11.11 -11.35 0.74
N ASP A 38 -12.36 -10.90 0.54
CA ASP A 38 -13.41 -11.72 -0.06
C ASP A 38 -13.05 -12.19 -1.48
N LEU A 39 -12.49 -11.31 -2.31
CA LEU A 39 -12.08 -11.66 -3.66
C LEU A 39 -10.98 -12.74 -3.64
N TRP A 40 -9.95 -12.56 -2.80
CA TRP A 40 -8.85 -13.51 -2.71
C TRP A 40 -9.27 -14.86 -2.13
N MET A 41 -10.11 -14.87 -1.09
CA MET A 41 -10.64 -16.09 -0.50
C MET A 41 -11.53 -16.86 -1.48
N LYS A 42 -12.39 -16.18 -2.26
CA LYS A 42 -13.23 -16.84 -3.28
C LYS A 42 -12.41 -17.45 -4.41
N ARG A 43 -11.28 -16.83 -4.78
CA ARG A 43 -10.37 -17.39 -5.81
C ARG A 43 -9.79 -18.74 -5.42
N GLN A 44 -9.67 -19.06 -4.13
CA GLN A 44 -9.23 -20.39 -3.70
C GLN A 44 -10.11 -21.53 -4.28
N ALA A 45 -11.41 -21.26 -4.46
CA ALA A 45 -12.37 -22.22 -5.01
C ALA A 45 -12.47 -22.17 -6.54
N THR A 46 -12.29 -21.00 -7.16
CA THR A 46 -12.54 -20.79 -8.59
C THR A 46 -11.29 -20.77 -9.46
N ASP A 47 -10.14 -20.38 -8.90
CA ASP A 47 -8.87 -20.20 -9.60
C ASP A 47 -7.70 -20.30 -8.62
N ARG A 48 -7.26 -21.54 -8.37
CA ARG A 48 -6.18 -21.85 -7.43
C ARG A 48 -4.84 -21.24 -7.85
N GLU A 49 -4.59 -21.12 -9.15
CA GLU A 49 -3.35 -20.55 -9.67
C GLU A 49 -3.29 -19.04 -9.37
N MET A 50 -4.38 -18.32 -9.60
CA MET A 50 -4.48 -16.90 -9.26
C MET A 50 -4.43 -16.69 -7.75
N HIS A 51 -5.10 -17.52 -6.95
CA HIS A 51 -5.03 -17.46 -5.49
C HIS A 51 -3.59 -17.61 -4.99
N ALA A 52 -2.84 -18.59 -5.52
CA ALA A 52 -1.43 -18.82 -5.17
C ALA A 52 -0.53 -17.67 -5.67
N THR A 53 -0.80 -17.12 -6.85
CA THR A 53 -0.02 -16.01 -7.41
C THR A 53 -0.17 -14.74 -6.58
N ILE A 54 -1.40 -14.39 -6.19
CA ILE A 54 -1.67 -13.27 -5.28
C ILE A 54 -1.03 -13.53 -3.91
N GLY A 55 -1.12 -14.76 -3.40
CA GLY A 55 -0.51 -15.15 -2.13
C GLY A 55 1.01 -14.95 -2.11
N ARG A 56 1.73 -15.46 -3.12
CA ARG A 56 3.18 -15.26 -3.23
C ARG A 56 3.56 -13.80 -3.33
N TRP A 57 2.89 -13.05 -4.21
CA TRP A 57 3.12 -11.62 -4.36
C TRP A 57 2.98 -10.85 -3.04
N MET A 58 1.97 -11.22 -2.24
CA MET A 58 1.73 -10.61 -0.93
C MET A 58 2.84 -10.94 0.08
N VAL A 59 3.30 -12.19 0.13
CA VAL A 59 4.41 -12.59 1.01
C VAL A 59 5.70 -11.86 0.64
N ASP A 60 6.00 -11.77 -0.66
CA ASP A 60 7.17 -11.04 -1.18
C ASP A 60 7.11 -9.56 -0.81
N ALA A 61 5.94 -8.92 -0.98
CA ALA A 61 5.74 -7.52 -0.59
C ALA A 61 5.94 -7.32 0.91
N LEU A 62 5.36 -8.19 1.75
CA LEU A 62 5.52 -8.13 3.20
C LEU A 62 6.99 -8.28 3.63
N ARG A 63 7.71 -9.24 3.06
CA ARG A 63 9.14 -9.46 3.37
C ARG A 63 10.03 -8.33 2.88
N HIS A 64 9.66 -7.69 1.76
CA HIS A 64 10.37 -6.51 1.28
C HIS A 64 10.29 -5.35 2.30
N HIS A 65 9.13 -5.18 2.94
CA HIS A 65 8.92 -4.11 3.93
C HIS A 65 9.33 -4.48 5.36
N SER A 66 9.33 -5.77 5.73
CA SER A 66 9.75 -6.25 7.05
C SER A 66 10.65 -7.49 6.94
N PRO A 67 11.92 -7.33 6.51
CA PRO A 67 12.79 -8.46 6.20
C PRO A 67 13.13 -9.31 7.43
N SER A 68 13.41 -8.65 8.57
CA SER A 68 13.80 -9.34 9.80
C SER A 68 12.61 -9.95 10.53
N GLY A 69 11.48 -9.24 10.64
CA GLY A 69 10.31 -9.68 11.40
C GLY A 69 9.60 -10.89 10.82
N LEU A 70 9.72 -11.11 9.50
CA LEU A 70 9.07 -12.22 8.80
C LEU A 70 10.02 -13.36 8.41
N SER A 71 11.33 -13.20 8.65
CA SER A 71 12.34 -14.19 8.26
C SER A 71 12.18 -15.57 8.91
N ARG A 72 11.59 -15.62 10.12
CA ARG A 72 11.34 -16.85 10.87
C ARG A 72 10.07 -17.60 10.44
N TYR A 73 9.22 -16.97 9.62
CA TYR A 73 7.94 -17.52 9.20
C TYR A 73 8.00 -18.06 7.77
N THR A 74 7.45 -19.26 7.60
CA THR A 74 7.18 -19.84 6.29
C THR A 74 6.10 -19.04 5.56
N ASP A 75 6.09 -19.15 4.23
CA ASP A 75 5.07 -18.50 3.40
C ASP A 75 3.67 -18.96 3.82
N ASP A 76 3.50 -20.26 4.10
CA ASP A 76 2.23 -20.85 4.51
C ASP A 76 1.74 -20.30 5.86
N GLU A 77 2.63 -20.10 6.85
CA GLU A 77 2.26 -19.50 8.14
C GLU A 77 1.79 -18.05 7.99
N ILE A 78 2.45 -17.28 7.12
CA ILE A 78 2.05 -15.90 6.81
C ILE A 78 0.69 -15.92 6.11
N LEU A 79 0.52 -16.75 5.06
CA LEU A 79 -0.71 -16.87 4.30
C LEU A 79 -1.89 -17.31 5.17
N ASP A 80 -1.68 -18.25 6.09
CA ASP A 80 -2.69 -18.72 7.04
C ASP A 80 -3.11 -17.60 8.00
N ALA A 81 -2.16 -16.77 8.47
CA ALA A 81 -2.48 -15.62 9.30
C ALA A 81 -3.35 -14.59 8.54
N VAL A 82 -3.02 -14.32 7.26
CA VAL A 82 -3.84 -13.44 6.42
C VAL A 82 -5.21 -14.04 6.17
N ALA A 83 -5.31 -15.33 5.87
CA ALA A 83 -6.57 -16.03 5.62
C ALA A 83 -7.49 -15.96 6.84
N ARG A 84 -6.98 -16.16 8.06
CA ARG A 84 -7.74 -15.98 9.31
C ARG A 84 -8.27 -14.55 9.46
N HIS A 85 -7.46 -13.53 9.16
CA HIS A 85 -7.93 -12.15 9.19
C HIS A 85 -9.03 -11.91 8.14
N CYS A 86 -8.84 -12.42 6.93
CA CYS A 86 -9.80 -12.27 5.83
C CYS A 86 -11.14 -12.96 6.08
N GLN A 87 -11.16 -14.05 6.83
CA GLN A 87 -12.41 -14.70 7.27
C GLN A 87 -13.26 -13.79 8.19
N VAL A 88 -12.60 -12.99 9.03
CA VAL A 88 -13.27 -12.10 9.98
C VAL A 88 -13.60 -10.74 9.35
N GLN A 89 -12.78 -10.27 8.41
CA GLN A 89 -12.91 -8.95 7.78
C GLN A 89 -12.90 -9.04 6.24
N PRO A 90 -13.95 -9.60 5.61
CA PRO A 90 -13.97 -9.89 4.17
C PRO A 90 -13.90 -8.63 3.29
N THR A 91 -14.34 -7.48 3.81
CA THR A 91 -14.37 -6.21 3.06
C THR A 91 -13.04 -5.45 3.11
N HIS A 92 -12.08 -5.88 3.93
CA HIS A 92 -10.77 -5.24 3.96
C HIS A 92 -10.04 -5.46 2.63
N ALA A 93 -9.27 -4.45 2.22
CA ALA A 93 -8.23 -4.63 1.21
C ALA A 93 -7.24 -5.70 1.70
N LEU A 94 -6.79 -6.55 0.78
CA LEU A 94 -5.92 -7.68 1.09
C LEU A 94 -4.59 -7.22 1.66
N THR A 95 -4.02 -6.11 1.18
CA THR A 95 -2.79 -5.51 1.71
C THR A 95 -2.93 -5.05 3.16
N VAL A 96 -4.06 -4.43 3.50
CA VAL A 96 -4.38 -4.05 4.88
C VAL A 96 -4.49 -5.28 5.76
N ALA A 97 -5.19 -6.32 5.30
CA ALA A 97 -5.28 -7.58 6.02
C ALA A 97 -3.92 -8.25 6.22
N ALA A 98 -3.07 -8.26 5.19
CA ALA A 98 -1.74 -8.81 5.21
C ALA A 98 -0.86 -8.13 6.26
N PHE A 99 -0.84 -6.79 6.26
CA PHE A 99 -0.09 -6.00 7.23
C PHE A 99 -0.58 -6.24 8.66
N LEU A 100 -1.90 -6.19 8.89
CA LEU A 100 -2.48 -6.42 10.21
C LEU A 100 -2.31 -7.85 10.70
N ALA A 101 -2.28 -8.84 9.80
CA ALA A 101 -2.02 -10.23 10.14
C ALA A 101 -0.55 -10.43 10.52
N ALA A 102 0.38 -9.82 9.77
CA ALA A 102 1.81 -9.86 10.07
C ALA A 102 2.13 -9.28 11.46
N LEU A 103 1.48 -8.18 11.85
CA LEU A 103 1.62 -7.59 13.19
C LEU A 103 1.11 -8.47 14.34
N ARG A 104 0.29 -9.48 14.05
CA ARG A 104 -0.26 -10.41 15.05
C ARG A 104 0.51 -11.72 15.13
N LEU A 105 1.49 -11.94 14.26
CA LEU A 105 2.39 -13.08 14.38
C LEU A 105 3.23 -12.89 15.66
N PRO A 106 3.47 -13.95 16.44
CA PRO A 106 4.26 -13.86 17.67
C PRO A 106 5.71 -13.41 17.42
N GLU A 107 6.45 -13.07 18.47
CA GLU A 107 7.90 -12.84 18.41
C GLU A 107 8.72 -14.12 18.63
#